data_AF-A0A3N4IZG2-F1
#
_entry.id   AF-A0A3N4IZG2-F1
#
_cell.length_a   1.000
_cell.length_b   1.000
_cell.length_c   1.000
_cell.angle_alpha   90.00
_cell.angle_beta   90.00
_cell.angle_gamma   90.00
#
_symmetry.space_group_name_H-M   'P 1'
#
loop_
_entity.id
_entity.type
_entity.pdbx_description
1 polymer ?
#
loop_
_entity_poly.entity_id
_entity_poly.type
_entity_poly.pdbx_seq_one_letter_code
_entity_poly.pdbx_strand_id
1 'polypeptide(L)'
;FLLVSLSIETILGETTISKRRKRLDEMTKQQSVGNVYTATLERIKAQNGSKSRLAMDALMWMSHSERRLAQDELCDALGVELGTPDLDIDNVPSIRTIVECSLGLITVDSWSSTIRLVHFTLQEYL
;
A
#
# COMPACT_ATOMS: atom_id res chain seq x y z
N PHE A 1 3.12 14.03 4.50
CA PHE A 1 3.90 14.87 5.45
C PHE A 1 3.07 15.53 6.56
N LEU A 2 1.79 15.87 6.34
CA LEU A 2 0.92 16.51 7.34
C LEU A 2 0.83 15.79 8.70
N LEU A 3 0.76 14.45 8.70
CA LEU A 3 0.64 13.66 9.93
C LEU A 3 1.87 13.80 10.83
N VAL A 4 3.08 13.84 10.26
CA VAL A 4 4.33 13.98 11.01
C VAL A 4 4.43 15.37 11.61
N SER A 5 4.08 16.41 10.84
CA SER A 5 4.07 17.80 11.32
C SER A 5 3.08 17.99 12.48
N LEU A 6 1.83 17.51 12.33
CA LEU A 6 0.83 17.57 13.38
C LEU A 6 1.26 16.77 14.63
N SER A 7 1.91 15.62 14.41
CA SER A 7 2.43 14.79 15.50
C SER A 7 3.51 15.51 16.31
N ILE A 8 4.45 16.16 15.62
CA ILE A 8 5.52 16.93 16.27
C ILE A 8 4.94 18.14 17.02
N GLU A 9 3.99 18.87 16.43
CA GLU A 9 3.31 19.99 17.11
C GLU A 9 2.58 19.53 18.38
N THR A 10 1.93 18.37 18.34
CA THR A 10 1.23 17.79 19.49
C THR A 10 2.21 17.44 20.62
N ILE A 11 3.40 16.91 20.30
CA ILE A 11 4.45 16.63 21.28
C ILE A 11 5.03 17.94 21.84
N LEU A 12 5.32 18.91 20.97
CA LEU A 12 5.91 20.19 21.39
C LEU A 12 4.95 21.03 22.25
N GLY A 13 3.64 20.86 22.09
CA GLY A 13 2.60 21.50 22.90
C GLY A 13 2.55 21.05 24.37
N GLU A 14 3.23 19.96 24.74
CA GLU A 14 3.26 19.49 26.12
C GLU A 14 4.18 20.34 27.01
N THR A 15 3.72 20.58 28.24
CA THR A 15 4.32 21.58 29.14
C THR A 15 5.57 21.10 29.88
N THR A 16 5.83 19.79 29.92
CA THR A 16 6.99 19.22 30.63
C THR A 16 7.69 18.15 29.81
N ILE A 17 8.99 17.96 30.06
CA ILE A 17 9.80 16.92 29.41
C ILE A 17 9.22 15.52 29.67
N SER A 18 8.71 15.28 30.88
CA SER A 18 8.07 13.99 31.24
C SER A 18 6.81 13.75 30.40
N LYS A 19 5.94 14.75 30.26
CA LYS A 19 4.74 14.66 29.42
C LYS A 19 5.07 14.46 27.94
N ARG A 20 6.09 15.16 27.43
CA ARG A 20 6.60 14.97 26.06
C ARG A 20 7.07 13.54 25.82
N ARG A 21 7.86 12.97 26.73
CA ARG A 21 8.33 11.59 26.63
C ARG A 21 7.19 10.59 26.69
N LYS A 22 6.24 10.80 27.60
CA LYS A 22 5.05 9.95 27.71
C LYS A 22 4.19 10.01 26.44
N ARG A 23 3.99 11.21 25.91
CA ARG A 23 3.22 11.43 24.67
C ARG A 23 3.92 10.80 23.47
N LEU A 24 5.25 10.91 23.38
CA LEU A 24 6.05 10.23 22.35
C LEU A 24 5.92 8.70 22.46
N ASP A 25 5.95 8.13 23.66
CA ASP A 25 5.80 6.68 23.89
C ASP A 25 4.38 6.19 23.57
N GLU A 26 3.35 6.93 24.01
CA GLU A 26 1.94 6.67 23.66
C GLU A 26 1.71 6.77 22.15
N MET A 27 2.31 7.76 21.49
CA MET A 27 2.23 7.90 20.05
C MET A 27 3.01 6.80 19.34
N THR A 28 4.21 6.42 19.77
CA THR A 28 4.93 5.27 19.18
C THR A 28 4.12 3.97 19.31
N LYS A 29 3.31 3.83 20.37
CA LYS A 29 2.40 2.70 20.59
C LYS A 29 1.10 2.79 19.76
N GLN A 30 0.52 3.98 19.59
CA GLN A 30 -0.71 4.22 18.80
C GLN A 30 -0.42 4.36 17.29
N GLN A 31 0.79 4.79 16.95
CA GLN A 31 1.37 4.89 15.62
C GLN A 31 1.96 3.53 15.21
N SER A 32 1.31 2.43 15.61
CA SER A 32 1.42 1.21 14.83
C SER A 32 0.64 1.42 13.53
N VAL A 33 1.14 2.30 12.67
CA VAL A 33 0.74 2.38 11.26
C VAL A 33 0.81 0.98 10.65
N GLY A 34 1.78 0.17 11.12
CA GLY A 34 1.83 -1.27 10.91
C GLY A 34 0.53 -2.01 11.24
N ASN A 35 -0.13 -1.78 12.38
CA ASN A 35 -1.40 -2.46 12.73
C ASN A 35 -2.54 -2.14 11.73
N VAL A 36 -2.63 -0.91 11.24
CA VAL A 36 -3.65 -0.55 10.23
C VAL A 36 -3.35 -1.25 8.90
N TYR A 37 -2.08 -1.30 8.49
CA TYR A 37 -1.68 -2.04 7.28
C TYR A 37 -1.83 -3.55 7.44
N THR A 38 -1.40 -4.13 8.57
CA THR A 38 -1.60 -5.54 8.90
C THR A 38 -3.09 -5.88 8.86
N ALA A 39 -3.94 -5.10 9.54
CA ALA A 39 -5.38 -5.34 9.52
C ALA A 39 -5.98 -5.24 8.11
N THR A 40 -5.48 -4.33 7.28
CA THR A 40 -5.94 -4.21 5.88
C THR A 40 -5.44 -5.37 5.02
N LEU A 41 -4.18 -5.80 5.18
CA LEU A 41 -3.62 -6.98 4.50
C LEU A 41 -4.35 -8.27 4.91
N GLU A 42 -4.67 -8.44 6.19
CA GLU A 42 -5.47 -9.58 6.66
C GLU A 42 -6.89 -9.55 6.08
N ARG A 43 -7.50 -8.36 5.97
CA ARG A 43 -8.78 -8.20 5.26
C ARG A 43 -8.66 -8.52 3.77
N ILE A 44 -7.55 -8.18 3.12
CA ILE A 44 -7.28 -8.53 1.73
C ILE A 44 -7.19 -10.05 1.57
N LYS A 45 -6.43 -10.71 2.45
CA LYS A 45 -6.28 -12.18 2.49
C LYS A 45 -7.60 -12.90 2.74
N ALA A 46 -8.50 -12.31 3.52
CA ALA A 46 -9.81 -12.87 3.84
C ALA A 46 -10.86 -12.70 2.72
N GLN A 47 -10.53 -12.03 1.61
CA GLN A 47 -11.42 -11.95 0.44
C GLN A 47 -11.52 -13.31 -0.28
N ASN A 48 -12.37 -13.38 -1.31
CA ASN A 48 -12.38 -14.51 -2.24
C ASN A 48 -10.95 -14.79 -2.76
N GLY A 49 -10.57 -16.07 -2.88
CA GLY A 49 -9.21 -16.48 -3.25
C GLY A 49 -8.66 -15.80 -4.51
N SER A 50 -9.48 -15.57 -5.53
CA SER A 50 -9.03 -14.87 -6.76
C SER A 50 -8.72 -13.39 -6.50
N LYS A 51 -9.58 -12.70 -5.73
CA LYS A 51 -9.39 -11.28 -5.36
C LYS A 51 -8.20 -11.10 -4.43
N SER A 52 -8.05 -11.98 -3.44
CA SER A 52 -6.91 -11.99 -2.53
C SER A 52 -5.61 -12.17 -3.31
N ARG A 53 -5.53 -13.17 -4.19
CA ARG A 53 -4.34 -13.43 -4.99
C ARG A 53 -3.98 -12.22 -5.86
N LEU A 54 -4.95 -11.68 -6.61
CA LEU A 54 -4.72 -10.52 -7.47
C LEU A 54 -4.17 -9.31 -6.69
N ALA A 55 -4.75 -9.01 -5.53
CA ALA A 55 -4.29 -7.89 -4.70
C ALA A 55 -2.90 -8.12 -4.11
N MET A 56 -2.59 -9.33 -3.65
CA MET A 56 -1.29 -9.64 -3.05
C MET A 56 -0.18 -9.70 -4.10
N ASP A 57 -0.45 -10.25 -5.28
CA ASP A 57 0.49 -10.26 -6.40
C ASP A 57 0.78 -8.82 -6.88
N ALA A 58 -0.25 -7.96 -6.93
CA ALA A 58 -0.07 -6.54 -7.26
C ALA A 58 0.82 -5.82 -6.23
N LEU A 59 0.57 -6.03 -4.94
CA LEU A 59 1.40 -5.45 -3.87
C LEU A 59 2.85 -5.94 -3.94
N MET A 60 3.06 -7.21 -4.26
CA MET A 60 4.39 -7.80 -4.43
C MET A 60 5.15 -7.15 -5.60
N TRP A 61 4.52 -7.04 -6.78
CA TRP A 61 5.14 -6.37 -7.93
C TRP A 61 5.50 -4.92 -7.60
N MET A 62 4.63 -4.20 -6.89
CA MET A 62 4.87 -2.82 -6.51
C MET A 62 5.98 -2.64 -5.46
N SER A 63 6.11 -3.57 -4.49
CA SER A 63 7.15 -3.48 -3.45
C SER A 63 8.53 -3.90 -3.95
N HIS A 64 8.59 -4.88 -4.86
CA HIS A 64 9.85 -5.43 -5.37
C HIS A 64 10.39 -4.72 -6.62
N SER A 65 9.63 -3.81 -7.23
CA SER A 65 10.10 -3.05 -8.39
C SER A 65 11.09 -1.94 -7.99
N GLU A 66 12.23 -1.88 -8.66
CA GLU A 66 13.26 -0.84 -8.43
C GLU A 66 12.79 0.56 -8.83
N ARG A 67 11.83 0.65 -9.76
CA ARG A 67 11.22 1.89 -10.23
C ARG A 67 9.71 1.83 -10.09
N ARG A 68 9.06 3.00 -10.15
CA ARG A 68 7.59 3.07 -10.24
C ARG A 68 7.12 2.43 -11.55
N LEU A 69 6.09 1.60 -11.43
CA LEU A 69 5.40 0.99 -12.56
C LEU A 69 4.31 1.92 -13.09
N ALA A 70 4.21 1.99 -14.42
CA ALA A 70 3.05 2.54 -15.07
C ALA A 70 1.84 1.60 -14.90
N GLN A 71 0.64 2.13 -15.16
CA GLN A 71 -0.58 1.34 -15.04
C GLN A 71 -0.56 0.06 -15.87
N ASP A 72 -0.21 0.21 -17.15
CA ASP A 72 -0.26 -0.88 -18.11
C ASP A 72 0.80 -1.94 -17.78
N GLU A 73 1.99 -1.52 -17.34
CA GLU A 73 3.06 -2.42 -16.92
C GLU A 73 2.65 -3.36 -15.78
N LEU A 74 1.92 -2.84 -14.77
CA LEU A 74 1.42 -3.69 -13.69
C LEU A 74 0.31 -4.63 -14.18
N CYS A 75 -0.59 -4.16 -15.05
CA CYS A 75 -1.66 -4.99 -15.58
C CYS A 75 -1.06 -6.15 -16.40
N ASP A 76 -0.12 -5.85 -17.29
CA ASP A 76 0.57 -6.84 -18.11
C ASP A 76 1.33 -7.85 -17.22
N ALA A 77 2.08 -7.38 -16.22
CA ALA A 77 2.82 -8.24 -15.29
C ALA A 77 1.91 -9.21 -14.51
N LEU A 78 0.68 -8.81 -14.22
CA LEU A 78 -0.31 -9.64 -13.54
C LEU A 78 -1.04 -10.62 -14.47
N GLY A 79 -1.01 -10.40 -15.78
CA GLY A 79 -1.58 -11.30 -16.79
C GLY A 79 -0.61 -12.38 -17.30
N VAL A 80 0.69 -12.27 -16.98
CA VAL A 80 1.72 -13.24 -17.39
C VAL A 80 1.54 -14.56 -16.64
N GLU A 81 1.48 -15.66 -17.39
CA GLU A 81 1.52 -17.02 -16.85
C GLU A 81 2.88 -17.68 -17.10
N LEU A 82 3.38 -18.39 -16.08
CA LEU A 82 4.63 -19.14 -16.22
C LEU A 82 4.43 -20.33 -17.15
N GLY A 83 5.26 -20.40 -18.19
CA GLY A 83 5.26 -21.50 -19.15
C GLY A 83 4.44 -21.24 -20.42
N THR A 84 3.81 -20.07 -20.55
CA THR A 84 3.25 -19.62 -21.83
C THR A 84 4.26 -18.72 -22.57
N PRO A 85 4.40 -18.86 -23.90
CA PRO A 85 5.30 -18.01 -24.67
C PRO A 85 4.73 -16.61 -24.92
N ASP A 86 3.40 -16.48 -24.92
CA ASP A 86 2.67 -15.26 -25.25
C ASP A 86 1.83 -14.77 -24.06
N LEU A 87 1.62 -13.46 -24.01
CA LEU A 87 0.72 -12.81 -23.05
C LEU A 87 -0.74 -13.05 -23.49
N ASP A 88 -1.53 -13.64 -22.60
CA ASP A 88 -2.98 -13.75 -22.79
C ASP A 88 -3.65 -12.43 -22.39
N ILE A 89 -4.10 -11.66 -23.39
CA ILE A 89 -4.77 -10.37 -23.19
C ILE A 89 -6.07 -10.54 -22.40
N ASP A 90 -6.77 -11.67 -22.55
CA ASP A 90 -8.01 -11.95 -21.82
C ASP A 90 -7.75 -12.27 -20.34
N ASN A 91 -6.50 -12.61 -20.00
CA ASN A 91 -6.04 -12.82 -18.62
C ASN A 91 -5.52 -11.53 -17.95
N VAL A 92 -5.35 -10.43 -18.70
CA VAL A 92 -4.87 -9.16 -18.16
C VAL A 92 -5.97 -8.48 -17.32
N PRO A 93 -5.77 -8.29 -16.00
CA PRO A 93 -6.76 -7.65 -15.16
C PRO A 93 -6.85 -6.14 -15.42
N SER A 94 -8.06 -5.59 -15.38
CA SER A 94 -8.22 -4.13 -15.44
C SER A 94 -7.66 -3.45 -14.19
N ILE A 95 -7.09 -2.25 -14.35
CA ILE A 95 -6.60 -1.45 -13.22
C ILE A 95 -7.65 -1.25 -12.13
N ARG A 96 -8.91 -1.07 -12.54
CA ARG A 96 -10.02 -0.84 -11.63
C ARG A 96 -10.23 -2.06 -10.73
N THR A 97 -10.17 -3.25 -11.31
CA THR A 97 -10.27 -4.51 -10.56
C THR A 97 -9.15 -4.63 -9.54
N ILE A 98 -7.91 -4.27 -9.91
CA ILE A 98 -6.74 -4.30 -9.01
C ILE A 98 -6.95 -3.35 -7.81
N VAL A 99 -7.33 -2.11 -8.08
CA VAL A 99 -7.57 -1.09 -7.04
C VAL A 99 -8.70 -1.54 -6.09
N GLU A 100 -9.81 -2.04 -6.63
CA GLU A 100 -10.95 -2.54 -5.84
C GLU A 100 -10.55 -3.73 -4.95
N CYS A 101 -9.74 -4.67 -5.46
CA CYS A 101 -9.28 -5.82 -4.68
C CYS A 101 -8.25 -5.43 -3.60
N SER A 102 -7.50 -4.34 -3.79
CA SER A 102 -6.49 -3.86 -2.83
C SER A 102 -7.07 -3.16 -1.60
N LEU A 103 -8.39 -2.99 -1.50
CA LEU A 103 -9.08 -2.28 -0.41
C LEU A 103 -8.49 -0.89 -0.11
N GLY A 104 -8.01 -0.20 -1.15
CA GLY A 104 -7.47 1.16 -1.05
C GLY A 104 -6.00 1.25 -0.63
N LEU A 105 -5.27 0.13 -0.61
CA LEU A 105 -3.81 0.16 -0.46
C LEU A 105 -3.11 0.61 -1.75
N ILE A 106 -3.72 0.38 -2.91
CA ILE A 106 -3.24 0.80 -4.23
C ILE A 106 -4.12 1.94 -4.75
N THR A 107 -3.48 2.95 -5.33
CA THR A 107 -4.13 4.11 -5.95
C THR A 107 -3.49 4.43 -7.30
N VAL A 108 -4.26 5.06 -8.18
CA VAL A 108 -3.77 5.50 -9.50
C VAL A 108 -3.70 7.02 -9.50
N ASP A 109 -2.59 7.55 -9.99
CA ASP A 109 -2.46 8.98 -10.24
C ASP A 109 -3.07 9.38 -11.57
N SER A 110 -4.14 10.17 -11.55
CA SER A 110 -4.80 10.63 -12.77
C SER A 110 -3.94 11.55 -13.63
N TRP A 111 -2.91 12.20 -13.07
CA TRP A 111 -2.05 13.13 -13.81
C TRP A 111 -0.84 12.46 -14.46
N SER A 112 -0.22 11.47 -13.80
CA SER A 112 0.97 10.79 -14.32
C SER A 112 0.72 9.38 -14.86
N SER A 113 -0.52 8.87 -14.74
CA SER A 113 -0.87 7.48 -15.09
C SER A 113 0.02 6.43 -14.39
N THR A 114 0.60 6.80 -13.24
CA THR A 114 1.43 5.91 -12.43
C THR A 114 0.63 5.31 -11.29
N ILE A 115 0.93 4.06 -10.96
CA ILE A 115 0.35 3.37 -9.81
C ILE A 115 1.19 3.69 -8.59
N ARG A 116 0.53 3.99 -7.47
CA ARG A 116 1.16 4.36 -6.21
C ARG A 116 0.48 3.66 -5.05
N LEU A 117 1.28 3.23 -4.08
CA LEU A 117 0.74 2.85 -2.77
C LEU A 117 0.12 4.08 -2.11
N VAL A 118 -0.98 3.89 -1.38
CA VAL A 118 -1.76 4.96 -0.77
C VAL A 118 -0.93 5.86 0.14
N HIS A 119 0.16 5.34 0.71
CA HIS A 119 1.13 6.11 1.47
C HIS A 119 2.54 5.55 1.29
N PHE A 120 3.56 6.43 1.28
CA PHE A 120 4.95 6.01 1.11
C PHE A 120 5.42 5.07 2.25
N THR A 121 4.91 5.26 3.48
CA THR A 121 5.24 4.37 4.62
C THR A 121 4.65 2.97 4.49
N LEU A 122 3.72 2.74 3.55
CA LEU A 122 3.28 1.39 3.21
C LEU A 122 4.38 0.64 2.45
N GLN A 123 5.14 1.33 1.60
CA GLN A 123 6.28 0.73 0.90
C GLN A 123 7.40 0.30 1.87
N GLU A 124 7.61 1.07 2.95
CA GLU A 124 8.58 0.71 4.00
C GLU A 124 8.08 -0.43 4.91
N TYR A 125 6.78 -0.71 4.88
CA TYR A 125 6.15 -1.75 5.70
C TYR A 125 6.04 -3.10 4.97
N LEU A 126 5.81 -3.08 3.64
CA LEU A 126 5.74 -4.25 2.76
C LEU A 126 7.13 -4.85 2.53
#